data_AF-A0A2T1C9K4-F1
#
_entry.id   AF-A0A2T1C9K4-F1
#
_cell.length_a   1.000
_cell.length_b   1.000
_cell.length_c   1.000
_cell.angle_alpha   90.00
_cell.angle_beta   90.00
_cell.angle_gamma   90.00
#
_symmetry.space_group_name_H-M   'P 1'
#
loop_
_entity.id
_entity.type
_entity.pdbx_description
1 polymer ?
#
loop_
_entity_poly.entity_id
_entity_poly.type
_entity_poly.pdbx_seq_one_letter_code
_entity_poly.pdbx_strand_id
1 'polypeptide(L)'
;MTIKEQLFDEIESTPEDLLQKTLDFLRLLKTKPTTNQINTTVTTVSHPAQSTGRSLLEHLKTIGNWEGDDLEECLEIVRTTRSQAKFDQPNPFDM
;
A
#
# COMPACT_ATOMS: atom_id res chain seq x y z
N MET A 1 -8.84 7.85 -37.07
CA MET A 1 -7.95 6.84 -36.47
C MET A 1 -8.70 6.19 -35.33
N THR A 2 -8.83 4.87 -35.33
CA THR A 2 -9.45 4.14 -34.23
C THR A 2 -8.44 3.89 -33.11
N ILE A 3 -8.89 3.74 -31.86
CA ILE A 3 -7.99 3.41 -30.72
C ILE A 3 -7.20 2.13 -31.00
N LYS A 4 -7.79 1.20 -31.76
CA LYS A 4 -7.14 -0.05 -32.16
C LYS A 4 -5.98 0.18 -33.13
N GLU A 5 -6.15 1.07 -34.10
CA GLU A 5 -5.07 1.47 -35.04
C GLU A 5 -3.92 2.15 -34.30
N GLN A 6 -4.21 3.10 -33.41
CA GLN A 6 -3.19 3.77 -32.60
C GLN A 6 -2.38 2.79 -31.75
N LEU A 7 -3.04 1.76 -31.20
CA LEU A 7 -2.37 0.75 -30.42
C LEU A 7 -1.40 -0.09 -31.26
N PHE A 8 -1.75 -0.40 -32.51
CA PHE A 8 -0.87 -1.17 -33.40
C PHE A 8 0.37 -0.38 -33.80
N ASP A 9 0.21 0.89 -34.16
CA ASP A 9 1.32 1.76 -34.52
C ASP A 9 2.31 1.93 -33.35
N GLU A 10 1.80 2.03 -32.12
CA GLU A 10 2.63 2.11 -30.92
C GLU A 10 3.36 0.78 -30.64
N ILE A 11 2.69 -0.37 -30.84
CA ILE A 11 3.29 -1.70 -30.64
C ILE A 11 4.46 -1.94 -31.59
N GLU A 12 4.35 -1.51 -32.85
CA GLU A 12 5.42 -1.69 -33.85
C GLU A 12 6.69 -0.88 -33.54
N SER A 13 6.56 0.23 -32.82
CA SER A 13 7.68 1.11 -32.45
C SER A 13 8.24 0.88 -31.04
N THR A 14 7.63 -0.05 -30.27
CA THR A 14 7.94 -0.27 -28.85
C THR A 14 8.93 -1.42 -28.63
N PRO A 15 9.94 -1.27 -27.74
CA PRO A 15 10.84 -2.36 -27.36
C PRO A 15 10.14 -3.53 -26.63
N GLU A 16 10.64 -4.75 -26.82
CA GLU A 16 10.05 -6.00 -26.30
C GLU A 16 9.79 -5.98 -24.78
N ASP A 17 10.71 -5.41 -23.99
CA ASP A 17 10.57 -5.32 -22.52
C ASP A 17 9.33 -4.53 -22.09
N LEU A 18 8.95 -3.51 -22.88
CA LEU A 18 7.79 -2.67 -22.60
C LEU A 18 6.51 -3.30 -23.14
N LEU A 19 6.60 -4.05 -24.25
CA LEU A 19 5.50 -4.88 -24.76
C LEU A 19 5.09 -5.95 -23.75
N GLN A 20 6.06 -6.62 -23.12
CA GLN A 20 5.80 -7.62 -22.07
C GLN A 20 5.03 -7.00 -20.89
N LYS A 21 5.49 -5.86 -20.36
CA LYS A 21 4.81 -5.13 -19.28
C LYS A 21 3.38 -4.71 -19.68
N THR A 22 3.20 -4.28 -20.92
CA THR A 22 1.92 -3.85 -21.46
C THR A 22 0.95 -5.02 -21.60
N LEU A 23 1.42 -6.18 -22.06
CA LEU A 23 0.65 -7.41 -22.16
C LEU A 23 0.18 -7.89 -20.79
N ASP A 24 1.08 -7.87 -19.79
CA ASP A 24 0.75 -8.26 -18.42
C ASP A 24 -0.27 -7.31 -17.79
N PHE A 25 -0.16 -6.00 -18.05
CA PHE A 25 -1.16 -5.03 -17.62
C PHE A 25 -2.53 -5.23 -18.29
N LEU A 26 -2.58 -5.49 -19.60
CA LEU A 26 -3.83 -5.79 -20.30
C LEU A 26 -4.48 -7.07 -19.77
N ARG A 27 -3.69 -8.10 -19.47
CA ARG A 27 -4.18 -9.34 -18.84
C ARG A 27 -4.77 -9.04 -17.47
N LEU A 28 -4.08 -8.25 -16.65
CA LEU A 28 -4.56 -7.83 -15.35
C LEU A 28 -5.93 -7.11 -15.45
N LEU A 29 -6.09 -6.21 -16.42
CA LEU A 29 -7.36 -5.51 -16.63
C LEU A 29 -8.49 -6.46 -17.04
N LYS A 30 -8.19 -7.50 -17.83
CA LYS A 30 -9.17 -8.51 -18.23
C LYS A 30 -9.53 -9.47 -17.10
N THR A 31 -8.59 -9.78 -16.22
CA THR A 31 -8.81 -10.69 -15.08
C THR A 31 -9.38 -9.97 -13.86
N LYS A 32 -9.31 -8.64 -13.82
CA LYS A 32 -9.97 -7.86 -12.78
C LYS A 32 -11.48 -8.10 -12.91
N PRO A 33 -12.14 -8.76 -11.95
CA PRO A 33 -13.58 -8.92 -12.00
C PRO A 33 -14.18 -7.52 -12.09
N THR A 34 -15.09 -7.33 -13.05
CA THR A 34 -15.87 -6.11 -13.17
C THR A 34 -16.77 -5.99 -11.96
N THR A 35 -16.21 -5.56 -10.83
CA THR A 35 -16.97 -5.11 -9.65
C THR A 35 -17.50 -3.72 -9.95
N ASN A 36 -18.37 -3.65 -10.95
CA ASN A 36 -19.34 -2.58 -11.12
C ASN A 36 -20.72 -3.18 -10.81
N GLN A 37 -20.95 -3.59 -9.57
CA GLN A 37 -22.30 -3.78 -9.04
C GLN A 37 -22.38 -3.24 -7.62
N ILE A 38 -22.92 -2.03 -7.55
CA ILE A 38 -23.57 -1.44 -6.39
C ILE A 38 -24.83 -2.28 -6.13
N ASN A 39 -24.95 -2.79 -4.90
CA ASN A 39 -26.17 -3.12 -4.13
C ASN A 39 -26.00 -4.45 -3.38
N THR A 40 -25.92 -4.38 -2.04
CA THR A 40 -26.71 -5.25 -1.14
C THR A 40 -26.68 -4.64 0.27
N THR A 41 -27.83 -4.14 0.70
CA THR A 41 -28.19 -3.88 2.08
C THR A 41 -28.30 -5.20 2.85
N VAL A 42 -27.41 -5.47 3.80
CA VAL A 42 -27.73 -6.31 4.98
C VAL A 42 -27.08 -5.68 6.20
N THR A 43 -27.94 -5.29 7.14
CA THR A 43 -27.60 -4.84 8.48
C THR A 43 -26.94 -5.96 9.26
N THR A 44 -25.62 -5.89 9.43
CA THR A 44 -24.93 -6.50 10.56
C THR A 44 -24.00 -5.46 11.16
N VAL A 45 -24.26 -5.11 12.42
CA VAL A 45 -23.41 -4.29 13.28
C VAL A 45 -22.06 -4.99 13.48
N SER A 46 -21.20 -4.86 12.50
CA SER A 46 -19.76 -4.99 12.60
C SER A 46 -19.27 -3.81 11.80
N HIS A 47 -18.79 -2.75 12.46
CA HIS A 47 -18.14 -1.65 11.74
C HIS A 47 -17.02 -2.28 10.93
N PRO A 48 -17.14 -2.43 9.59
CA PRO A 48 -15.96 -2.74 8.82
C PRO A 48 -15.14 -1.47 8.95
N ALA A 49 -13.94 -1.56 9.50
CA ALA A 49 -13.01 -0.47 9.39
C ALA A 49 -12.86 -0.19 7.90
N GLN A 50 -13.57 0.82 7.38
CA GLN A 50 -13.41 1.36 6.04
C GLN A 50 -12.08 2.11 5.99
N SER A 51 -11.01 1.50 6.51
CA SER A 51 -9.65 1.96 6.31
C SER A 51 -9.24 1.51 4.93
N THR A 52 -9.80 2.20 3.92
CA THR A 52 -9.11 2.30 2.65
C THR A 52 -7.90 3.21 2.90
N GLY A 53 -6.79 2.96 2.21
CA GLY A 53 -5.60 3.83 2.32
C GLY A 53 -5.90 5.32 2.10
N ARG A 54 -7.07 5.68 1.56
CA ARG A 54 -7.56 7.06 1.49
C ARG A 54 -7.72 7.74 2.86
N SER A 55 -8.20 7.02 3.88
CA SER A 55 -8.34 7.59 5.24
C SER A 55 -6.97 7.93 5.84
N LEU A 56 -5.98 7.04 5.64
CA LEU A 56 -4.59 7.29 6.00
C LEU A 56 -4.01 8.47 5.20
N LEU A 57 -4.24 8.52 3.88
CA LEU A 57 -3.76 9.61 3.04
C LEU A 57 -4.38 10.96 3.38
N GLU A 58 -5.66 10.99 3.76
CA GLU A 58 -6.34 12.20 4.22
C GLU A 58 -5.80 12.64 5.58
N HIS A 59 -5.59 11.69 6.49
CA HIS A 59 -4.95 11.94 7.79
C HIS A 59 -3.51 12.44 7.63
N LEU A 60 -2.74 11.93 6.68
CA LEU A 60 -1.38 12.40 6.37
C LEU A 60 -1.33 13.81 5.76
N LYS A 61 -2.43 14.31 5.19
CA LYS A 61 -2.52 15.71 4.75
C LYS A 61 -2.77 16.66 5.92
N THR A 62 -3.41 16.17 6.98
CA THR A 62 -3.74 16.96 8.18
C THR A 62 -2.66 16.89 9.25
N ILE A 63 -1.95 15.76 9.35
CA ILE A 63 -0.74 15.68 10.16
C ILE A 63 0.31 16.52 9.44
N GLY A 64 0.81 17.56 10.10
CA GLY A 64 1.95 18.32 9.60
C GLY A 64 3.12 17.38 9.29
N ASN A 65 4.01 17.80 8.40
CA ASN A 65 5.27 17.09 8.24
C ASN A 65 5.91 16.95 9.63
N TRP A 66 6.46 15.76 9.94
CA TRP A 66 7.39 15.66 11.05
C TRP A 66 8.50 16.68 10.79
N GLU A 67 8.51 17.73 11.61
CA GLU A 67 9.44 18.84 11.54
C GLU A 67 10.26 18.81 12.83
N GLY A 68 11.40 18.14 12.76
CA GLY A 68 12.33 17.95 13.86
C GLY A 68 13.62 17.34 13.33
N ASP A 69 14.76 17.98 13.61
CA ASP A 69 16.10 17.42 13.43
C ASP A 69 16.62 16.84 14.77
N ASP A 70 15.69 16.41 15.61
CA ASP A 70 15.89 15.94 16.98
C ASP A 70 15.94 14.41 17.06
N LEU A 71 16.07 13.73 15.92
CA LEU A 71 16.16 12.28 15.85
C LEU A 71 17.30 11.76 16.72
N GLU A 72 18.49 12.37 16.65
CA GLU A 72 19.65 11.91 17.43
C GLU A 72 19.46 12.19 18.93
N GLU A 73 18.87 13.33 19.30
CA GLU A 73 18.55 13.66 20.70
C GLU A 73 17.53 12.66 21.28
N CYS A 74 16.46 12.38 20.54
CA CYS A 74 15.46 11.38 20.92
C CYS A 74 16.07 9.99 21.05
N LEU A 75 16.94 9.60 20.11
CA LEU A 75 17.64 8.31 20.16
C LEU A 75 18.56 8.23 21.38
N GLU A 76 19.27 9.29 21.72
CA GLU A 76 20.16 9.32 22.88
C GLU A 76 19.38 9.21 24.20
N ILE A 77 18.23 9.88 24.30
CA ILE A 77 17.31 9.72 25.44
C ILE A 77 16.87 8.26 25.56
N VAL A 78 16.45 7.62 24.46
CA VAL A 78 16.06 6.19 24.48
C VAL A 78 17.23 5.31 24.89
N ARG A 79 18.44 5.59 24.37
CA ARG A 79 19.63 4.78 24.69
C ARG A 79 20.02 4.88 26.16
N THR A 80 19.92 6.06 26.75
CA THR A 80 20.30 6.33 28.14
C THR A 80 19.24 5.88 29.14
N THR A 81 17.96 5.92 28.76
CA THR A 81 16.85 5.59 29.67
C THR A 81 16.35 4.15 29.55
N ARG A 82 16.65 3.44 28.45
CA ARG A 82 16.18 2.06 28.28
C ARG A 82 16.70 1.15 29.39
N SER A 83 15.83 0.27 29.87
CA SER A 83 16.25 -0.85 30.72
C SER A 83 17.06 -1.86 29.91
N GLN A 84 17.95 -2.58 30.58
CA GLN A 84 18.65 -3.70 29.95
C GLN A 84 17.66 -4.81 29.64
N ALA A 85 17.72 -5.34 28.41
CA ALA A 85 16.94 -6.50 28.03
C ALA A 85 17.37 -7.69 28.90
N LYS A 86 16.39 -8.35 29.52
CA LYS A 86 16.61 -9.55 30.32
C LYS A 86 16.22 -10.77 29.50
N PHE A 87 17.19 -11.62 29.23
CA PHE A 87 16.99 -12.87 28.50
C PHE A 87 17.13 -14.10 29.42
N ASP A 88 17.27 -13.87 30.73
CA ASP A 88 17.44 -14.92 31.73
C ASP A 88 16.11 -15.62 32.08
N GLN A 89 15.00 -15.15 31.51
CA GLN A 89 13.70 -15.77 31.66
C GLN A 89 13.45 -16.73 30.50
N PRO A 90 12.91 -17.93 30.75
CA PRO A 90 12.54 -18.85 29.70
C PRO A 90 11.57 -18.16 28.75
N ASN A 91 11.81 -18.32 27.45
CA ASN A 91 11.01 -17.69 26.41
C ASN A 91 9.55 -18.16 26.55
N PRO A 92 8.59 -17.25 26.79
CA PRO A 92 7.18 -17.61 26.96
C PRO A 92 6.54 -18.20 25.70
N PHE A 93 7.25 -18.19 24.57
CA PHE A 93 6.81 -18.72 23.29
C PHE A 93 7.41 -20.09 22.91
N ASP A 94 8.29 -20.67 23.74
CA ASP A 94 8.90 -21.99 23.49
C ASP A 94 7.99 -23.17 23.92
N MET A 95 6.66 -23.03 23.81
CA MET A 95 5.69 -24.10 24.07
C MET A 95 5.44 -25.00 22.86
#